data_AF-A0A939X631-F1
#
_entry.id   AF-A0A939X631-F1
#
_cell.length_a   1.000
_cell.length_b   1.000
_cell.length_c   1.000
_cell.angle_alpha   90.00
_cell.angle_beta   90.00
_cell.angle_gamma   90.00
#
_symmetry.space_group_name_H-M   'P 1'
#
loop_
_entity.id
_entity.type
_entity.pdbx_description
1 polymer ?
#
loop_
_entity_poly.entity_id
_entity_poly.type
_entity_poly.pdbx_seq_one_letter_code
_entity_poly.pdbx_strand_id
1 'polypeptide(L)'
;MSLRNIFIENLKFYRKNSHFSQQQLAERCNIATNYLSEIERGVKFPSVEMIERFSQALSVPAYLFFIDSSESTLNTDKLTKKRNEEFSKNLLQNIRELLKTYGFLD
;
A
#
# COMPACT_ATOMS: atom_id res chain seq x y z
N MET A 1 -2.12 12.12 -7.39
CA MET A 1 -3.53 12.53 -7.15
C MET A 1 -3.62 13.43 -5.91
N SER A 2 -4.78 13.97 -5.52
CA SER A 2 -4.91 14.63 -4.21
C SER A 2 -4.99 13.57 -3.09
N LEU A 3 -4.48 13.87 -1.89
CA LEU A 3 -4.52 12.95 -0.74
C LEU A 3 -5.95 12.51 -0.39
N ARG A 4 -6.91 13.43 -0.54
CA ARG A 4 -8.34 13.16 -0.38
C ARG A 4 -8.83 12.10 -1.37
N ASN A 5 -8.45 12.21 -2.64
CA ASN A 5 -8.89 11.25 -3.66
C ASN A 5 -8.26 9.87 -3.42
N ILE A 6 -6.99 9.83 -3.02
CA ILE A 6 -6.29 8.58 -2.63
C ILE A 6 -7.06 7.90 -1.50
N PHE A 7 -7.39 8.64 -0.44
CA PHE A 7 -8.19 8.14 0.68
C PHE A 7 -9.54 7.55 0.23
N ILE A 8 -10.29 8.30 -0.58
CA ILE A 8 -11.62 7.89 -1.03
C ILE A 8 -11.56 6.59 -1.85
N GLU A 9 -10.61 6.50 -2.78
CA GLU A 9 -10.46 5.32 -3.63
C GLU A 9 -9.98 4.10 -2.84
N ASN A 10 -9.04 4.28 -1.91
CA ASN A 10 -8.58 3.21 -1.05
C ASN A 10 -9.68 2.73 -0.08
N LEU A 11 -10.48 3.64 0.50
CA LEU A 11 -11.61 3.26 1.35
C LEU A 11 -12.62 2.39 0.58
N LYS A 12 -12.97 2.79 -0.66
CA LYS A 12 -13.84 1.99 -1.54
C LYS A 12 -13.22 0.63 -1.86
N PHE A 13 -11.93 0.62 -2.17
CA PHE A 13 -11.19 -0.59 -2.52
C PHE A 13 -11.23 -1.59 -1.37
N TYR A 14 -10.82 -1.20 -0.17
CA TYR A 14 -10.82 -2.09 0.99
C TYR A 14 -12.24 -2.52 1.38
N ARG A 15 -13.23 -1.62 1.34
CA ARG A 15 -14.62 -2.00 1.58
C ARG A 15 -15.10 -3.10 0.63
N LYS A 16 -14.81 -2.97 -0.67
CA LYS A 16 -15.21 -3.95 -1.69
C LYS A 16 -14.46 -5.28 -1.51
N ASN A 17 -13.17 -5.25 -1.16
CA ASN A 17 -12.37 -6.44 -0.89
C ASN A 17 -12.83 -7.19 0.37
N SER A 18 -13.35 -6.47 1.37
CA SER A 18 -14.02 -7.06 2.53
C SER A 18 -15.46 -7.52 2.22
N HIS A 19 -15.90 -7.44 0.96
CA HIS A 19 -17.25 -7.77 0.51
C HIS A 19 -18.38 -7.03 1.24
N PHE A 20 -18.11 -5.81 1.72
CA PHE A 20 -19.11 -5.00 2.40
C PHE A 20 -19.85 -4.08 1.43
N SER A 21 -21.17 -4.05 1.52
CA SER A 21 -21.98 -2.95 1.00
C SER A 21 -21.70 -1.66 1.79
N GLN A 22 -22.11 -0.50 1.26
CA GLN A 22 -22.02 0.75 2.00
C GLN A 22 -22.82 0.66 3.32
N GLN A 23 -24.00 0.05 3.29
CA GLN A 23 -24.80 -0.16 4.50
C GLN A 23 -24.05 -1.00 5.53
N GLN A 24 -23.44 -2.12 5.12
CA GLN A 24 -22.73 -3.02 6.04
C GLN A 24 -21.51 -2.35 6.68
N LEU A 25 -20.74 -1.56 5.93
CA LEU A 25 -19.61 -0.81 6.52
C LEU A 25 -20.12 0.30 7.44
N ALA A 26 -21.19 1.00 7.04
CA ALA A 26 -21.77 2.07 7.85
C ALA A 26 -22.30 1.55 9.19
N GLU A 27 -22.99 0.41 9.19
CA GLU A 27 -23.46 -0.29 10.40
C GLU A 27 -22.27 -0.66 11.31
N ARG A 28 -21.22 -1.26 10.76
CA ARG A 28 -20.00 -1.61 11.53
C ARG A 28 -19.30 -0.41 12.14
N CYS A 29 -19.36 0.74 11.47
CA CYS A 29 -18.78 1.99 11.96
C CYS A 29 -19.74 2.80 12.84
N ASN A 30 -20.96 2.32 13.08
CA ASN A 30 -22.03 3.03 13.78
C ASN A 30 -22.30 4.43 13.20
N ILE A 31 -22.58 4.49 11.90
CA ILE A 31 -22.94 5.72 11.17
C ILE A 31 -24.08 5.50 10.17
N ALA A 32 -24.70 6.58 9.74
CA ALA A 32 -25.69 6.53 8.67
C ALA A 32 -25.03 6.14 7.32
N THR A 33 -25.68 5.26 6.57
CA THR A 33 -25.26 4.86 5.22
C THR A 33 -25.06 6.06 4.28
N ASN A 34 -25.91 7.09 4.39
CA ASN A 34 -25.74 8.32 3.60
C ASN A 34 -24.42 9.04 3.90
N TYR A 35 -23.96 9.05 5.16
CA TYR A 35 -22.70 9.69 5.51
C TYR A 35 -21.51 8.97 4.86
N LEU A 36 -21.50 7.63 4.84
CA LEU A 36 -20.48 6.87 4.11
C LEU A 36 -20.54 7.16 2.60
N SER A 37 -21.74 7.23 2.03
CA SER A 37 -21.93 7.58 0.60
C SER A 37 -21.43 8.99 0.27
N GLU A 38 -21.64 9.97 1.15
CA GLU A 38 -21.08 11.31 1.01
C GLU A 38 -19.54 11.33 1.07
N ILE A 39 -18.94 10.49 1.92
CA ILE A 39 -17.48 10.30 1.97
C ILE A 39 -16.97 9.67 0.67
N GLU A 40 -17.57 8.57 0.21
CA GLU A 40 -17.11 7.87 -1.00
C GLU A 40 -17.30 8.68 -2.29
N ARG A 41 -18.22 9.65 -2.30
CA ARG A 41 -18.39 10.61 -3.40
C ARG A 41 -17.51 11.86 -3.26
N GLY A 42 -16.79 12.01 -2.15
CA GLY A 42 -15.92 13.16 -1.87
C GLY A 42 -16.65 14.44 -1.45
N VAL A 43 -17.96 14.35 -1.15
CA VAL A 43 -18.77 15.47 -0.66
C VAL A 43 -18.36 15.86 0.76
N LYS A 44 -18.06 14.86 1.60
CA LYS A 44 -17.55 15.06 2.96
C LYS A 44 -16.21 14.38 3.15
N PHE A 45 -15.43 14.87 4.11
CA PHE A 45 -14.26 14.18 4.61
C PHE A 45 -14.52 13.69 6.03
N PRO A 46 -14.12 12.46 6.38
CA PRO A 46 -14.19 11.99 7.76
C PRO A 46 -13.17 12.72 8.65
N SER A 47 -13.45 12.73 9.96
CA SER A 47 -12.46 13.11 10.96
C SER A 47 -11.42 12.00 11.16
N VAL A 48 -10.36 12.27 11.92
CA VAL A 48 -9.32 11.28 12.24
C VAL A 48 -9.91 10.10 13.01
N GLU A 49 -10.77 10.35 13.98
CA GLU A 49 -11.45 9.32 14.79
C GLU A 49 -12.33 8.42 13.90
N MET A 50 -12.89 9.00 12.84
CA MET A 50 -13.68 8.24 11.87
C MET A 50 -12.81 7.39 10.95
N ILE A 51 -11.62 7.87 10.58
CA ILE A 51 -10.62 7.09 9.85
C ILE A 51 -10.16 5.89 10.68
N GLU A 52 -9.95 6.06 11.99
CA GLU A 52 -9.63 4.96 12.90
C GLU A 52 -10.77 3.93 12.96
N ARG A 53 -12.03 4.37 13.02
CA ARG A 53 -13.18 3.45 12.95
C ARG A 53 -13.22 2.67 11.64
N PHE A 54 -12.94 3.30 10.50
CA PHE A 54 -12.84 2.56 9.23
C PHE A 54 -11.70 1.53 9.25
N SER A 55 -10.55 1.91 9.81
CA SER A 55 -9.39 1.01 9.97
C SER A 55 -9.76 -0.23 10.77
N GLN A 56 -10.43 -0.06 11.91
CA GLN A 56 -10.89 -1.15 12.76
C GLN A 56 -11.96 -2.00 12.07
N ALA A 57 -12.99 -1.38 11.49
CA ALA A 57 -14.10 -2.08 10.85
C ALA A 57 -13.67 -2.92 9.63
N LEU A 58 -12.65 -2.46 8.90
CA LEU A 58 -12.08 -3.16 7.74
C LEU A 58 -10.90 -4.07 8.10
N SER A 59 -10.38 -3.99 9.33
CA SER A 59 -9.14 -4.66 9.75
C SER A 59 -7.94 -4.29 8.84
N VAL A 60 -7.85 -3.01 8.48
CA VAL A 60 -6.83 -2.46 7.58
C VAL A 60 -6.09 -1.33 8.31
N PRO A 61 -4.76 -1.37 8.45
CA PRO A 61 -4.00 -0.26 9.03
C PRO A 61 -4.31 1.09 8.37
N ALA A 62 -4.63 2.13 9.17
CA ALA A 62 -5.12 3.41 8.66
C ALA A 62 -4.20 4.09 7.62
N TYR A 63 -2.88 3.92 7.75
CA TYR A 63 -1.91 4.51 6.81
C TYR A 63 -2.11 3.99 5.37
N LEU A 64 -2.64 2.77 5.20
CA LEU A 64 -2.90 2.18 3.89
C LEU A 64 -4.00 2.91 3.11
N PHE A 65 -4.89 3.65 3.79
CA PHE A 65 -5.84 4.49 3.10
C PHE A 65 -5.17 5.64 2.36
N PHE A 66 -3.93 6.00 2.71
CA PHE A 66 -3.24 7.16 2.15
C PHE A 66 -2.09 6.81 1.21
N ILE A 67 -1.89 5.53 0.90
CA ILE A 67 -0.86 5.10 -0.07
C ILE A 67 -1.40 5.25 -1.49
N ASP A 68 -0.70 6.00 -2.33
CA ASP A 68 -0.97 6.07 -3.77
C ASP A 68 -0.39 4.83 -4.47
N SER A 69 -1.25 3.86 -4.79
CA SER A 69 -0.85 2.65 -5.53
C SER A 69 -0.47 2.91 -6.99
N SER A 70 -0.68 4.14 -7.51
CA SER A 70 -0.19 4.53 -8.83
C SER A 70 1.28 4.93 -8.83
N GLU A 71 1.86 5.27 -7.66
CA GLU A 71 3.28 5.61 -7.54
C GLU A 71 4.19 4.41 -7.22
N SER A 72 3.62 3.28 -6.76
CA SER A 72 4.40 2.08 -6.41
C SER A 72 5.13 1.41 -7.59
N THR A 73 4.90 1.83 -8.84
CA THR A 73 5.59 1.34 -10.03
C THR A 73 6.73 2.26 -10.52
N LEU A 74 6.89 3.48 -9.98
CA LEU A 74 7.70 4.50 -10.64
C LEU A 74 9.11 4.73 -10.08
N ASN A 75 9.48 4.25 -8.87
CA ASN A 75 10.83 4.53 -8.35
C ASN A 75 11.53 3.39 -7.60
N THR A 76 10.84 2.34 -7.14
CA THR A 76 11.51 1.21 -6.49
C THR A 76 12.09 0.25 -7.51
N ASP A 77 11.32 -0.20 -8.52
CA ASP A 77 11.78 -1.29 -9.40
C ASP A 77 12.97 -0.95 -10.30
N LYS A 78 13.07 0.26 -10.88
CA LYS A 78 14.19 0.57 -11.78
C LYS A 78 15.52 0.81 -11.04
N LEU A 79 15.47 1.54 -9.93
CA LEU A 79 16.66 1.85 -9.12
C LEU A 79 17.11 0.63 -8.30
N THR A 80 16.17 -0.14 -7.74
CA THR A 80 16.53 -1.38 -7.01
C THR A 80 17.05 -2.44 -7.96
N LYS A 81 16.48 -2.62 -9.15
CA LYS A 81 16.95 -3.65 -10.08
C LYS A 81 18.36 -3.37 -10.60
N LYS A 82 18.67 -2.14 -11.02
CA LYS A 82 20.04 -1.77 -11.44
C LYS A 82 21.05 -1.93 -10.31
N ARG A 83 20.72 -1.44 -9.10
CA ARG A 83 21.60 -1.57 -7.93
C ARG A 83 21.79 -3.03 -7.51
N ASN A 84 20.75 -3.84 -7.58
CA ASN A 84 20.80 -5.26 -7.22
C ASN A 84 21.56 -6.09 -8.27
N GLU A 85 21.45 -5.74 -9.56
CA GLU A 85 22.24 -6.34 -10.63
C GLU A 85 23.74 -6.04 -10.47
N GLU A 86 24.08 -4.79 -10.15
CA GLU A 86 25.46 -4.38 -9.90
C GLU A 86 26.05 -5.04 -8.65
N PHE A 87 25.28 -5.07 -7.55
CA PHE A 87 25.65 -5.79 -6.34
C PHE A 87 25.86 -7.29 -6.59
N SER A 88 24.95 -7.93 -7.34
CA SER A 88 25.06 -9.35 -7.66
C SER A 88 26.31 -9.67 -8.47
N LYS A 89 26.66 -8.81 -9.45
CA LYS A 89 27.90 -8.96 -10.23
C LYS A 89 29.13 -8.83 -9.34
N ASN A 90 29.17 -7.82 -8.48
CA ASN A 90 30.29 -7.60 -7.57
C ASN A 90 30.43 -8.76 -6.57
N LEU A 91 29.32 -9.27 -6.04
CA LEU A 91 29.31 -10.41 -5.12
C LEU A 91 29.85 -11.68 -5.80
N LEU A 92 29.42 -11.96 -7.02
CA LEU A 92 29.91 -13.11 -7.79
C LEU A 92 31.40 -12.98 -8.12
N GLN A 93 31.87 -11.78 -8.45
CA GLN A 93 33.28 -11.51 -8.70
C GLN A 93 34.13 -11.78 -7.45
N ASN A 94 33.71 -11.25 -6.30
CA ASN A 94 34.42 -11.45 -5.04
C ASN A 94 34.46 -12.93 -4.62
N ILE A 95 33.34 -13.65 -4.77
CA ILE A 95 33.27 -15.09 -4.49
C ILE A 95 34.21 -15.86 -5.44
N ARG A 96 34.23 -15.52 -6.74
CA ARG A 96 35.11 -16.16 -7.71
C ARG A 96 36.58 -15.95 -7.37
N GLU A 97 36.96 -14.75 -6.97
CA GLU A 97 38.33 -14.41 -6.54
C GLU A 97 38.75 -15.17 -5.28
N LEU A 98 37.86 -15.27 -4.29
CA LEU A 98 38.09 -16.07 -3.10
C LEU A 98 38.30 -17.55 -3.46
N LEU A 99 37.43 -18.12 -4.29
CA LEU A 99 37.54 -19.53 -4.69
C LEU A 99 38.83 -19.81 -5.46
N LYS A 100 39.30 -18.89 -6.31
CA LYS A 100 40.63 -18.97 -6.95
C LYS A 100 41.77 -18.92 -5.94
N THR A 101 41.70 -18.00 -4.97
CA THR A 101 42.73 -17.82 -3.94
C THR A 101 42.90 -19.09 -3.09
N TYR A 102 41.80 -19.78 -2.80
CA TYR A 102 41.80 -21.03 -2.04
C TYR A 102 41.91 -22.29 -2.91
N GLY A 103 42.15 -22.17 -4.22
CA GLY A 103 42.38 -23.31 -5.12
C GLY A 103 41.14 -24.16 -5.44
N PHE A 104 39.93 -23.63 -5.22
CA PHE A 104 38.67 -24.29 -5.55
C PHE A 104 38.20 -24.02 -6.98
N LEU A 105 38.86 -23.14 -7.72
CA LEU A 105 38.55 -22.75 -9.10
C LEU A 105 39.84 -22.34 -9.83
N ASP A 106 39.99 -22.76 -11.10
CA ASP A 106 41.08 -22.34 -11.99
C ASP A 106 40.92 -20.87 -12.46
#